data_AF-A0A4Y2G8Z1-F1
#
_entry.id   AF-A0A4Y2G8Z1-F1
#
_cell.length_a   1.000
_cell.length_b   1.000
_cell.length_c   1.000
_cell.angle_alpha   90.00
_cell.angle_beta   90.00
_cell.angle_gamma   90.00
#
_symmetry.space_group_name_H-M   'P 1'
#
loop_
_entity.id
_entity.type
_entity.pdbx_description
1 polymer ?
#
loop_
_entity_poly.entity_id
_entity_poly.type
_entity_poly.pdbx_seq_one_letter_code
_entity_poly.pdbx_strand_id
1 'polypeptide(L)'
;MDFFFPGKSLDDNFVFNPIVGPISSLTIEDLEITFVIEKALLYGASVWGGALTKQQVDRLHSIQRIFLLKFTRAYRTTSTNVLNSLTGIPPPLHVVAKTEFIKFQIWAGHANLYTDILGNIQLDNNISIKNIPSSSKFVILNENISKTDFEVYTDGSRIEDETGFAVCILQENNNIENHLYKLKSHNSVFQAELAAMHCAANWAASKNVSINIHTDSLSSIAAIKSASARSSFVNNMKQDLVKIKHLVDLSWVKGIQGNELADQQAKLATTTGVDTIIPAPRSYVKRILNKLMIKEWNDYWRQYNSTS
;
A
#
# COMPACT_ATOMS: atom_id res chain seq x y z
N MET A 1 11.72 -62.97 25.78
CA MET A 1 13.13 -62.74 25.47
C MET A 1 13.19 -62.05 24.11
N ASP A 2 13.42 -60.76 23.94
CA ASP A 2 13.60 -59.64 24.86
C ASP A 2 13.10 -58.37 24.15
N PHE A 3 12.28 -57.60 24.87
CA PHE A 3 11.97 -56.22 24.55
C PHE A 3 13.21 -55.38 24.90
N PHE A 4 13.66 -54.51 24.00
CA PHE A 4 14.61 -53.44 24.34
C PHE A 4 14.10 -52.11 23.78
N PHE A 5 13.10 -51.55 24.46
CA PHE A 5 12.94 -50.11 24.55
C PHE A 5 13.89 -49.64 25.65
N PRO A 6 14.85 -48.74 25.39
CA PRO A 6 15.49 -48.01 26.47
C PRO A 6 14.47 -47.00 27.01
N GLY A 7 14.18 -47.12 28.31
CA GLY A 7 13.21 -46.30 29.03
C GLY A 7 13.52 -44.80 28.95
N LYS A 8 12.45 -44.00 28.90
CA LYS A 8 12.48 -42.58 29.25
C LYS A 8 12.90 -42.45 30.72
N SER A 9 14.02 -41.77 30.98
CA SER A 9 14.28 -41.16 32.27
C SER A 9 13.46 -39.88 32.36
N LEU A 10 12.90 -39.57 33.53
CA LEU A 10 12.00 -38.44 33.75
C LEU A 10 12.74 -37.11 34.05
N ASP A 11 14.07 -37.08 33.87
CA ASP A 11 14.91 -35.90 34.14
C ASP A 11 15.80 -35.46 32.94
N ASP A 12 15.65 -36.07 31.76
CA ASP A 12 16.39 -35.64 30.58
C ASP A 12 15.70 -34.45 29.90
N ASN A 13 15.97 -33.24 30.39
CA ASN A 13 15.79 -32.01 29.63
C ASN A 13 16.70 -32.04 28.40
N PHE A 14 16.23 -32.65 27.31
CA PHE A 14 16.85 -32.52 25.99
C PHE A 14 16.66 -31.08 25.51
N VAL A 15 17.57 -30.20 25.92
CA VAL A 15 17.75 -28.89 25.30
C VAL A 15 18.38 -29.14 23.92
N PHE A 16 17.52 -29.25 22.91
CA PHE A 16 17.97 -29.22 21.52
C PHE A 16 18.46 -27.80 21.21
N ASN A 17 19.76 -27.57 21.41
CA ASN A 17 20.45 -26.38 20.91
C ASN A 17 20.99 -26.72 19.52
N PRO A 18 20.29 -26.36 18.42
CA PRO A 18 20.87 -26.51 17.10
C PRO A 18 22.15 -25.67 17.06
N ILE A 19 23.29 -26.32 16.82
CA ILE A 19 24.53 -25.62 16.45
C ILE A 19 24.26 -25.05 15.07
N VAL A 20 23.74 -23.83 15.02
CA VAL A 20 23.70 -23.02 13.82
C VAL A 20 25.15 -22.65 13.57
N GLY A 21 25.79 -23.32 12.60
CA GLY A 21 27.10 -22.91 12.11
C GLY A 21 27.07 -21.42 11.73
N PRO A 22 28.22 -20.73 11.67
CA PRO A 22 28.24 -19.29 11.41
C PRO A 22 27.41 -18.99 10.15
N ILE A 23 26.30 -18.27 10.34
CA ILE A 23 25.50 -17.77 9.23
C ILE A 23 26.42 -16.77 8.52
N SER A 24 27.04 -17.20 7.44
CA SER A 24 27.75 -16.28 6.55
C SER A 24 26.78 -15.17 6.19
N SER A 25 27.21 -13.92 6.34
CA SER A 25 26.43 -12.74 5.94
C SER A 25 25.89 -12.93 4.52
N LEU A 26 24.57 -12.76 4.38
CA LEU A 26 23.85 -12.90 3.11
C LEU A 26 24.53 -12.03 2.05
N THR A 27 24.89 -12.62 0.91
CA THR A 27 25.39 -11.84 -0.23
C THR A 27 24.21 -11.25 -0.99
N ILE A 28 24.44 -10.14 -1.70
CA ILE A 28 23.44 -9.52 -2.58
C ILE A 28 22.99 -10.51 -3.67
N GLU A 29 23.91 -11.35 -4.15
CA GLU A 29 23.64 -12.41 -5.15
C GLU A 29 22.62 -13.46 -4.64
N ASP A 30 22.70 -13.85 -3.36
CA ASP A 30 21.76 -14.82 -2.76
C ASP A 30 20.32 -14.24 -2.65
N LEU A 31 20.21 -12.92 -2.46
CA LEU A 31 18.95 -12.19 -2.48
C LEU A 31 18.42 -12.03 -3.92
N GLU A 32 19.28 -11.65 -4.87
CA GLU A 32 18.90 -11.49 -6.28
C GLU A 32 18.34 -12.78 -6.87
N ILE A 33 18.95 -13.93 -6.59
CA ILE A 33 18.47 -15.24 -7.06
C ILE A 33 17.05 -15.51 -6.56
N THR A 34 16.77 -15.23 -5.29
CA THR A 34 15.45 -15.52 -4.70
C THR A 34 14.38 -14.58 -5.27
N PHE A 35 14.65 -13.28 -5.32
CA PHE A 35 13.70 -12.29 -5.81
C PHE A 35 13.47 -12.37 -7.32
N VAL A 36 14.51 -12.61 -8.12
CA VAL A 36 14.38 -12.69 -9.59
C VAL A 36 13.67 -13.98 -10.00
N ILE A 37 14.02 -15.12 -9.40
CA ILE A 37 13.42 -16.40 -9.77
C ILE A 37 11.97 -16.49 -9.31
N GLU A 38 11.63 -15.99 -8.12
CA GLU A 38 10.23 -15.90 -7.69
C GLU A 38 9.41 -15.10 -8.72
N LYS A 39 9.88 -13.93 -9.13
CA LYS A 39 9.18 -13.10 -10.13
C LYS A 39 9.08 -13.79 -11.48
N ALA A 40 10.10 -14.53 -11.90
CA ALA A 40 10.07 -15.30 -13.13
C ALA A 40 9.07 -16.47 -13.06
N LEU A 41 9.05 -17.22 -11.96
CA LEU A 41 8.14 -18.35 -11.76
C LEU A 41 6.69 -17.91 -11.61
N LEU A 42 6.46 -16.80 -10.93
CA LEU A 42 5.14 -16.21 -10.72
C LEU A 42 4.70 -15.32 -11.89
N TYR A 43 5.47 -15.28 -12.98
CA TYR A 43 5.04 -14.63 -14.20
C TYR A 43 3.75 -15.29 -14.70
N GLY A 44 2.72 -14.48 -14.91
CA GLY A 44 1.39 -14.96 -15.30
C GLY A 44 0.61 -15.70 -14.19
N ALA A 45 1.06 -15.66 -12.92
CA ALA A 45 0.29 -16.20 -11.80
C ALA A 45 -1.13 -15.60 -11.68
N SER A 46 -1.31 -14.39 -12.22
CA SER A 46 -2.61 -13.75 -12.43
C SER A 46 -3.62 -14.59 -13.21
N VAL A 47 -3.16 -15.54 -14.04
CA VAL A 47 -3.98 -16.42 -14.89
C VAL A 47 -4.12 -17.81 -14.26
N TRP A 48 -3.01 -18.44 -13.86
CA TRP A 48 -3.00 -19.84 -13.43
C TRP A 48 -3.13 -20.03 -11.90
N GLY A 49 -2.88 -18.98 -11.09
CA GLY A 49 -2.81 -19.10 -9.63
C GLY A 49 -4.13 -19.47 -8.94
N GLY A 50 -5.27 -19.35 -9.64
CA GLY A 50 -6.60 -19.73 -9.14
C GLY A 50 -6.98 -21.20 -9.37
N ALA A 51 -6.22 -21.93 -10.19
CA ALA A 51 -6.55 -23.30 -10.62
C ALA A 51 -5.45 -24.31 -10.23
N LEU A 52 -4.85 -24.12 -9.05
CA LEU A 52 -3.77 -24.98 -8.56
C LEU A 52 -4.31 -26.31 -8.00
N THR A 53 -3.86 -27.40 -8.60
CA THR A 53 -4.05 -28.77 -8.09
C THR A 53 -3.03 -29.11 -7.01
N LYS A 54 -3.30 -30.12 -6.17
CA LYS A 54 -2.34 -30.62 -5.17
C LYS A 54 -0.97 -30.95 -5.79
N GLN A 55 -0.95 -31.63 -6.94
CA GLN A 55 0.28 -31.97 -7.64
C GLN A 55 1.10 -30.72 -8.06
N GLN A 56 0.43 -29.66 -8.51
CA GLN A 56 1.09 -28.40 -8.86
C GLN A 56 1.61 -27.67 -7.62
N VAL A 57 0.86 -27.69 -6.51
CA VAL A 57 1.30 -27.15 -5.21
C VAL A 57 2.55 -27.89 -4.72
N ASP A 58 2.57 -29.21 -4.75
CA ASP A 58 3.72 -30.04 -4.34
C ASP A 58 4.96 -29.76 -5.21
N ARG A 59 4.76 -29.53 -6.52
CA ARG A 59 5.82 -29.14 -7.44
C ARG A 59 6.38 -27.75 -7.12
N LEU A 60 5.52 -26.77 -6.83
CA LEU A 60 5.94 -25.43 -6.41
C LEU A 60 6.71 -25.48 -5.09
N HIS A 61 6.30 -26.31 -4.13
CA HIS A 61 7.04 -26.55 -2.89
C HIS A 61 8.42 -27.16 -3.13
N SER A 62 8.51 -28.14 -4.04
CA SER A 62 9.78 -28.77 -4.39
C SER A 62 10.75 -27.78 -5.02
N ILE A 63 10.24 -26.91 -5.90
CA ILE A 63 11.02 -25.82 -6.52
C ILE A 63 11.47 -24.81 -5.44
N GLN A 64 10.56 -24.34 -4.59
CA GLN A 64 10.88 -23.40 -3.52
C GLN A 64 11.94 -23.93 -2.55
N ARG A 65 11.87 -25.22 -2.21
CA ARG A 65 12.84 -25.90 -1.34
C ARG A 65 14.27 -25.76 -1.85
N ILE A 66 14.49 -25.88 -3.16
CA ILE A 66 15.82 -25.78 -3.76
C ILE A 66 16.41 -24.39 -3.49
N PHE A 67 15.60 -23.33 -3.59
CA PHE A 67 16.05 -21.97 -3.31
C PHE A 67 16.31 -21.75 -1.84
N LEU A 68 15.39 -22.18 -0.98
CA LEU A 68 15.54 -22.03 0.46
C LEU A 68 16.78 -22.72 1.00
N LEU A 69 17.12 -23.92 0.52
CA LEU A 69 18.34 -24.63 0.91
C LEU A 69 19.60 -23.88 0.46
N LYS A 70 19.60 -23.31 -0.75
CA LYS A 70 20.74 -22.51 -1.23
C LYS A 70 20.89 -21.21 -0.44
N PHE A 71 19.78 -20.52 -0.21
CA PHE A 71 19.71 -19.25 0.51
C PHE A 71 20.13 -19.37 1.97
N THR A 72 19.61 -20.37 2.69
CA THR A 72 19.92 -20.60 4.10
C THR A 72 21.23 -21.36 4.33
N ARG A 73 21.75 -22.03 3.30
CA ARG A 73 22.84 -23.01 3.39
C ARG A 73 22.57 -24.11 4.44
N ALA A 74 21.29 -24.38 4.73
CA ALA A 74 20.89 -25.38 5.69
C ALA A 74 21.14 -26.81 5.17
N TYR A 75 21.19 -27.76 6.09
CA TYR A 75 21.34 -29.18 5.74
C TYR A 75 20.22 -29.64 4.80
N ARG A 76 20.54 -30.54 3.86
CA ARG A 76 19.57 -31.13 2.93
C ARG A 76 18.40 -31.84 3.62
N THR A 77 18.57 -32.24 4.88
CA THR A 77 17.55 -32.88 5.73
C THR A 77 16.61 -31.87 6.41
N THR A 78 16.94 -30.57 6.41
CA THR A 78 16.11 -29.53 7.02
C THR A 78 14.77 -29.46 6.31
N SER A 79 13.65 -29.47 7.05
CA SER A 79 12.33 -29.44 6.44
C SER A 79 12.07 -28.11 5.73
N THR A 80 11.35 -28.13 4.61
CA THR A 80 11.05 -26.91 3.83
C THR A 80 10.28 -25.89 4.66
N ASN A 81 9.43 -26.40 5.56
CA ASN A 81 8.66 -25.58 6.48
C ASN A 81 9.56 -24.83 7.45
N VAL A 82 10.53 -25.50 8.08
CA VAL A 82 11.52 -24.84 8.96
C VAL A 82 12.31 -23.79 8.20
N LEU A 83 12.69 -24.07 6.95
CA LEU A 83 13.38 -23.08 6.12
C LEU A 83 12.53 -21.83 5.85
N ASN A 84 11.25 -22.01 5.49
CA ASN A 84 10.32 -20.89 5.26
C ASN A 84 10.18 -20.00 6.51
N SER A 85 10.08 -20.61 7.69
CA SER A 85 9.96 -19.87 8.96
C SER A 85 11.23 -19.12 9.32
N LEU A 86 12.40 -19.71 9.08
CA LEU A 86 13.70 -19.10 9.37
C LEU A 86 14.04 -17.96 8.41
N THR A 87 13.66 -18.06 7.13
CA THR A 87 14.00 -17.04 6.15
C THR A 87 13.06 -15.84 6.19
N GLY A 88 11.82 -16.02 6.64
CA GLY A 88 10.78 -14.98 6.59
C GLY A 88 10.42 -14.51 5.17
N ILE A 89 11.06 -15.08 4.14
CA ILE A 89 10.97 -14.67 2.73
C ILE A 89 11.26 -15.90 1.83
N PRO A 90 10.50 -16.10 0.74
CA PRO A 90 9.13 -15.67 0.51
C PRO A 90 8.11 -16.65 1.12
N PRO A 91 6.84 -16.22 1.33
CA PRO A 91 5.74 -17.14 1.62
C PRO A 91 5.68 -18.28 0.59
N PRO A 92 5.02 -19.41 0.89
CA PRO A 92 4.94 -20.51 -0.06
C PRO A 92 4.47 -20.07 -1.45
N LEU A 93 5.20 -20.47 -2.51
CA LEU A 93 4.98 -19.94 -3.88
C LEU A 93 3.51 -20.08 -4.35
N HIS A 94 2.83 -21.14 -3.94
CA HIS A 94 1.43 -21.35 -4.27
C HIS A 94 0.49 -20.31 -3.63
N VAL A 95 0.79 -19.85 -2.40
CA VAL A 95 0.03 -18.79 -1.71
C VAL A 95 0.27 -17.45 -2.40
N VAL A 96 1.51 -17.16 -2.78
CA VAL A 96 1.83 -15.93 -3.53
C VAL A 96 1.13 -15.95 -4.89
N ALA A 97 1.14 -17.08 -5.60
CA ALA A 97 0.47 -17.24 -6.88
C ALA A 97 -1.05 -17.01 -6.78
N LYS A 98 -1.70 -17.62 -5.78
CA LYS A 98 -3.12 -17.41 -5.49
C LYS A 98 -3.43 -15.96 -5.16
N THR A 99 -2.55 -15.30 -4.41
CA THR A 99 -2.68 -13.88 -4.07
C THR A 99 -2.61 -13.00 -5.32
N GLU A 100 -1.65 -13.25 -6.22
CA GLU A 100 -1.54 -12.53 -7.50
C GLU A 100 -2.72 -12.80 -8.45
N PHE A 101 -3.29 -14.00 -8.41
CA PHE A 101 -4.55 -14.32 -9.10
C PHE A 101 -5.71 -13.47 -8.58
N ILE A 102 -6.02 -13.52 -7.28
CA ILE A 102 -7.13 -12.75 -6.67
C ILE A 102 -6.96 -11.26 -6.95
N LYS A 103 -5.74 -10.76 -6.76
CA LYS A 103 -5.33 -9.40 -7.05
C LYS A 103 -5.68 -8.97 -8.48
N PHE A 104 -5.33 -9.79 -9.47
CA PHE A 104 -5.67 -9.53 -10.86
C PHE A 104 -7.18 -9.55 -11.10
N GLN A 105 -7.91 -10.53 -10.57
CA GLN A 105 -9.36 -10.63 -10.74
C GLN A 105 -10.10 -9.39 -10.20
N ILE A 106 -9.71 -8.91 -9.01
CA ILE A 106 -10.27 -7.68 -8.43
C ILE A 106 -10.11 -6.50 -9.40
N TRP A 107 -8.96 -6.36 -10.05
CA TRP A 107 -8.69 -5.22 -10.94
C TRP A 107 -9.18 -5.36 -12.37
N ALA A 108 -9.35 -6.59 -12.85
CA ALA A 108 -9.92 -6.87 -14.16
C ALA A 108 -11.46 -6.68 -14.19
N GLY A 109 -12.07 -6.23 -13.08
CA GLY A 109 -13.51 -5.94 -13.00
C GLY A 109 -14.33 -7.07 -12.41
N HIS A 110 -13.71 -8.14 -11.89
CA HIS A 110 -14.39 -9.24 -11.22
C HIS A 110 -14.48 -9.02 -9.70
N ALA A 111 -14.40 -7.77 -9.23
CA ALA A 111 -14.41 -7.42 -7.80
C ALA A 111 -15.65 -7.94 -7.06
N ASN A 112 -16.79 -8.07 -7.76
CA ASN A 112 -18.03 -8.60 -7.20
C ASN A 112 -17.92 -10.06 -6.72
N LEU A 113 -16.96 -10.84 -7.25
CA LEU A 113 -16.68 -12.20 -6.80
C LEU A 113 -15.88 -12.25 -5.48
N TYR A 114 -15.38 -11.09 -5.02
CA TYR A 114 -14.52 -10.96 -3.85
C TYR A 114 -15.08 -9.96 -2.84
N THR A 115 -16.40 -9.79 -2.81
CA THR A 115 -17.12 -8.98 -1.81
C THR A 115 -16.86 -9.48 -0.39
N ASP A 116 -16.62 -10.77 -0.18
CA ASP A 116 -16.21 -11.31 1.13
C ASP A 116 -14.85 -10.76 1.61
N ILE A 117 -13.98 -10.38 0.67
CA ILE A 117 -12.64 -9.84 0.97
C ILE A 117 -12.67 -8.31 1.09
N LEU A 118 -13.39 -7.65 0.20
CA LEU A 118 -13.37 -6.20 0.06
C LEU A 118 -14.56 -5.50 0.75
N GLY A 119 -15.61 -6.24 1.11
CA GLY A 119 -16.90 -5.67 1.44
C GLY A 119 -17.52 -4.89 0.28
N ASN A 120 -18.50 -4.02 0.60
CA ASN A 120 -19.14 -3.10 -0.34
C ASN A 120 -18.32 -1.81 -0.55
N ILE A 121 -17.00 -1.92 -0.66
CA ILE A 121 -16.11 -0.76 -0.79
C ILE A 121 -15.97 -0.37 -2.27
N GLN A 122 -16.23 0.90 -2.57
CA GLN A 122 -15.98 1.47 -3.88
C GLN A 122 -14.46 1.66 -4.10
N LEU A 123 -13.89 0.96 -5.08
CA LEU A 123 -12.48 1.08 -5.44
C LEU A 123 -12.24 2.21 -6.45
N ASP A 124 -11.06 2.82 -6.37
CA ASP A 124 -10.55 3.69 -7.44
C ASP A 124 -10.20 2.86 -8.68
N ASN A 125 -10.68 3.33 -9.84
CA ASN A 125 -10.52 2.65 -11.11
C ASN A 125 -9.38 3.24 -11.93
N ASN A 126 -8.76 2.41 -12.76
CA ASN A 126 -7.78 2.91 -13.71
C ASN A 126 -8.47 3.40 -14.98
N ILE A 127 -8.14 4.61 -15.40
CA ILE A 127 -8.51 5.16 -16.71
C ILE A 127 -7.39 4.83 -17.70
N SER A 128 -7.79 4.42 -18.91
CA SER A 128 -6.85 4.30 -20.03
C SER A 128 -6.29 5.67 -20.37
N ILE A 129 -4.96 5.80 -20.46
CA ILE A 129 -4.29 7.07 -20.82
C ILE A 129 -4.75 7.57 -22.20
N LYS A 130 -5.16 6.65 -23.09
CA LYS A 130 -5.73 6.97 -24.41
C LYS A 130 -7.05 7.73 -24.31
N ASN A 131 -7.81 7.51 -23.24
CA ASN A 131 -9.13 8.10 -23.03
C ASN A 131 -9.05 9.47 -22.32
N ILE A 132 -7.86 9.89 -21.89
CA ILE A 132 -7.65 11.20 -21.24
C ILE A 132 -7.41 12.24 -22.35
N PRO A 133 -8.20 13.32 -22.42
CA PRO A 133 -7.98 14.39 -23.39
C PRO A 133 -6.59 15.02 -23.24
N SER A 134 -5.90 15.29 -24.35
CA SER A 134 -4.53 15.84 -24.33
C SER A 134 -4.40 17.16 -23.55
N SER A 135 -5.42 18.02 -23.61
CA SER A 135 -5.51 19.28 -22.87
C SER A 135 -5.57 19.11 -21.34
N SER A 136 -5.96 17.94 -20.86
CA SER A 136 -6.05 17.60 -19.43
C SER A 136 -4.90 16.72 -18.94
N LYS A 137 -4.02 16.26 -19.85
CA LYS A 137 -2.87 15.42 -19.48
C LYS A 137 -1.83 16.20 -18.70
N PHE A 138 -1.56 17.44 -19.12
CA PHE A 138 -0.59 18.31 -18.48
C PHE A 138 -1.32 19.40 -17.71
N VAL A 139 -1.15 19.39 -16.39
CA VAL A 139 -1.61 20.48 -15.54
C VAL A 139 -0.39 21.36 -15.29
N ILE A 140 -0.34 22.48 -16.00
CA ILE A 140 0.61 23.56 -15.73
C ILE A 140 -0.16 24.54 -14.86
N LEU A 141 0.16 24.54 -13.56
CA LEU A 141 -0.28 25.59 -12.65
C LEU A 141 0.71 26.75 -12.79
N ASN A 142 0.20 27.97 -12.88
CA ASN A 142 1.02 29.15 -13.10
C ASN A 142 1.82 29.42 -11.82
N GLU A 143 3.16 29.41 -11.89
CA GLU A 143 4.02 29.54 -10.70
C GLU A 143 4.06 30.94 -10.06
N ASN A 144 3.21 31.89 -10.48
CA ASN A 144 3.20 33.25 -9.95
C ASN A 144 1.88 33.97 -10.27
N ILE A 145 0.84 33.73 -9.47
CA ILE A 145 -0.22 34.74 -9.33
C ILE A 145 0.36 35.84 -8.44
N SER A 146 0.70 37.00 -9.01
CA SER A 146 1.49 38.06 -8.35
C SER A 146 0.84 38.69 -7.12
N LYS A 147 -0.41 38.34 -6.80
CA LYS A 147 -1.08 38.67 -5.55
C LYS A 147 -2.29 37.74 -5.36
N THR A 148 -2.15 36.71 -4.54
CA THR A 148 -3.28 35.87 -4.10
C THR A 148 -4.03 36.54 -2.95
N ASP A 149 -5.34 36.36 -2.89
CA ASP A 149 -6.19 36.92 -1.83
C ASP A 149 -5.98 36.18 -0.50
N PHE A 150 -5.69 34.88 -0.58
CA PHE A 150 -5.48 33.99 0.58
C PHE A 150 -4.30 33.03 0.37
N GLU A 151 -3.64 32.71 1.46
CA GLU A 151 -2.64 31.65 1.56
C GLU A 151 -3.30 30.42 2.18
N VAL A 152 -3.28 29.29 1.49
CA VAL A 152 -3.98 28.08 1.93
C VAL A 152 -2.98 26.97 2.19
N TYR A 153 -2.90 26.49 3.42
CA TYR A 153 -2.06 25.37 3.80
C TYR A 153 -2.87 24.08 3.87
N THR A 154 -2.37 23.04 3.23
CA THR A 154 -3.05 21.73 3.16
C THR A 154 -2.15 20.63 3.67
N ASP A 155 -2.72 19.71 4.44
CA ASP A 155 -2.02 18.48 4.83
C ASP A 155 -3.00 17.32 4.99
N GLY A 156 -2.47 16.10 4.81
CA GLY A 156 -3.16 14.84 5.03
C GLY A 156 -2.44 13.99 6.06
N SER A 157 -3.15 13.50 7.07
CA SER A 157 -2.59 12.67 8.13
C SER A 157 -3.24 11.30 8.19
N ARG A 158 -2.47 10.32 8.66
CA ARG A 158 -2.97 9.01 9.03
C ARG A 158 -2.36 8.61 10.36
N ILE A 159 -3.23 8.35 11.33
CA ILE A 159 -2.87 7.84 12.65
C ILE A 159 -3.53 6.48 12.78
N GLU A 160 -2.71 5.44 12.96
CA GLU A 160 -3.17 4.04 12.95
C GLU A 160 -3.97 3.70 11.69
N ASP A 161 -5.27 3.45 11.86
CA ASP A 161 -6.21 3.17 10.78
C ASP A 161 -7.14 4.32 10.44
N GLU A 162 -7.05 5.46 11.13
CA GLU A 162 -7.85 6.65 10.85
C GLU A 162 -7.08 7.60 9.93
N THR A 163 -7.75 8.11 8.91
CA THR A 163 -7.15 9.01 7.92
C THR A 163 -7.98 10.28 7.86
N GLY A 164 -7.33 11.43 7.77
CA GLY A 164 -7.99 12.72 7.72
C GLY A 164 -7.14 13.72 6.96
N PHE A 165 -7.76 14.81 6.55
CA PHE A 165 -7.05 15.91 5.93
C PHE A 165 -7.60 17.24 6.41
N ALA A 166 -6.77 18.27 6.30
CA ALA A 166 -7.15 19.62 6.67
C ALA A 166 -6.76 20.65 5.60
N VAL A 167 -7.53 21.72 5.56
CA VAL A 167 -7.30 22.92 4.77
C VAL A 167 -7.35 24.11 5.72
N CYS A 168 -6.26 24.84 5.86
CA CYS A 168 -6.15 26.03 6.70
C CYS A 168 -6.02 27.26 5.82
N ILE A 169 -6.95 28.20 5.94
CA ILE A 169 -7.05 29.39 5.11
C ILE A 169 -6.56 30.59 5.92
N LEU A 170 -5.51 31.22 5.42
CA LEU A 170 -4.87 32.37 6.05
C LEU A 170 -5.00 33.60 5.16
N GLN A 171 -5.21 34.75 5.79
CA GLN A 171 -5.09 36.07 5.17
C GLN A 171 -4.15 36.91 6.02
N GLU A 172 -3.16 37.54 5.39
CA GLU A 172 -2.16 38.35 6.10
C GLU A 172 -1.52 37.60 7.29
N ASN A 173 -1.23 36.31 7.11
CA ASN A 173 -0.69 35.37 8.11
C ASN A 173 -1.61 35.06 9.32
N ASN A 174 -2.84 35.56 9.34
CA ASN A 174 -3.82 35.21 10.36
C ASN A 174 -4.68 34.05 9.87
N ASN A 175 -4.85 33.03 10.71
CA ASN A 175 -5.74 31.92 10.42
C ASN A 175 -7.20 32.36 10.56
N ILE A 176 -7.96 32.28 9.46
CA ILE A 176 -9.37 32.70 9.42
C ILE A 176 -10.29 31.48 9.54
N GLU A 177 -10.00 30.44 8.76
CA GLU A 177 -10.93 29.32 8.57
C GLU A 177 -10.15 28.02 8.38
N ASN A 178 -10.59 26.97 9.07
CA ASN A 178 -10.04 25.62 8.95
C ASN A 178 -11.15 24.65 8.57
N HIS A 179 -10.89 23.82 7.58
CA HIS A 179 -11.77 22.71 7.20
C HIS A 179 -11.08 21.39 7.50
N LEU A 180 -11.75 20.55 8.31
CA LEU A 180 -11.23 19.26 8.73
C LEU A 180 -12.17 18.16 8.23
N TYR A 181 -11.62 17.19 7.52
CA TYR A 181 -12.38 16.09 6.97
C TYR A 181 -11.76 14.76 7.35
N LYS A 182 -12.64 13.84 7.77
CA LYS A 182 -12.30 12.48 8.13
C LYS A 182 -12.57 11.57 6.94
N LEU A 183 -11.55 10.83 6.52
CA LEU A 183 -11.65 9.81 5.48
C LEU A 183 -11.87 8.43 6.09
N LYS A 184 -12.23 7.45 5.25
CA LYS A 184 -12.40 6.08 5.71
C LYS A 184 -11.05 5.41 5.95
N SER A 185 -11.06 4.38 6.79
CA SER A 185 -9.84 3.71 7.26
C SER A 185 -9.01 3.04 6.16
N HIS A 186 -9.62 2.82 5.00
CA HIS A 186 -8.96 2.28 3.81
C HIS A 186 -8.17 3.31 3.01
N ASN A 187 -8.36 4.61 3.23
CA ASN A 187 -7.70 5.67 2.45
C ASN A 187 -6.25 5.88 2.87
N SER A 188 -5.40 6.31 1.93
CA SER A 188 -3.98 6.58 2.23
C SER A 188 -3.72 8.05 2.51
N VAL A 189 -2.62 8.37 3.20
CA VAL A 189 -2.09 9.75 3.34
C VAL A 189 -2.05 10.47 2.00
N PHE A 190 -1.50 9.82 0.96
CA PHE A 190 -1.47 10.37 -0.40
C PHE A 190 -2.85 10.79 -0.96
N GLN A 191 -3.92 10.07 -0.60
CA GLN A 191 -5.27 10.47 -1.03
C GLN A 191 -5.80 11.63 -0.19
N ALA A 192 -5.48 11.66 1.11
CA ALA A 192 -5.85 12.72 2.02
C ALA A 192 -5.24 14.06 1.57
N GLU A 193 -3.95 14.04 1.22
CA GLU A 193 -3.18 15.16 0.67
C GLU A 193 -3.79 15.72 -0.62
N LEU A 194 -4.07 14.84 -1.58
CA LEU A 194 -4.76 15.23 -2.81
C LEU A 194 -6.18 15.76 -2.55
N ALA A 195 -6.93 15.14 -1.64
CA ALA A 195 -8.26 15.59 -1.28
C ALA A 195 -8.24 16.98 -0.61
N ALA A 196 -7.21 17.27 0.21
CA ALA A 196 -7.02 18.59 0.81
C ALA A 196 -6.81 19.67 -0.25
N MET A 197 -5.92 19.42 -1.20
CA MET A 197 -5.68 20.31 -2.32
C MET A 197 -6.95 20.51 -3.18
N HIS A 198 -7.72 19.43 -3.43
CA HIS A 198 -8.98 19.51 -4.18
C HIS A 198 -10.03 20.32 -3.43
N CYS A 199 -10.10 20.16 -2.10
CA CYS A 199 -10.98 20.92 -1.25
C CYS A 199 -10.63 22.42 -1.24
N ALA A 200 -9.35 22.77 -1.12
CA ALA A 200 -8.87 24.15 -1.21
C ALA A 200 -9.23 24.79 -2.55
N ALA A 201 -9.01 24.06 -3.64
CA ALA A 201 -9.42 24.44 -4.98
C ALA A 201 -10.93 24.71 -5.10
N ASN A 202 -11.77 23.81 -4.60
CA ASN A 202 -13.22 23.96 -4.62
C ASN A 202 -13.70 25.14 -3.74
N TRP A 203 -13.04 25.37 -2.60
CA TRP A 203 -13.30 26.53 -1.76
C TRP A 203 -13.04 27.84 -2.51
N ALA A 204 -11.88 27.96 -3.17
CA ALA A 204 -11.53 29.13 -3.98
C ALA A 204 -12.52 29.36 -5.12
N ALA A 205 -12.91 28.29 -5.80
CA ALA A 205 -13.92 28.34 -6.87
C ALA A 205 -15.28 28.81 -6.36
N SER A 206 -15.72 28.36 -5.18
CA SER A 206 -17.00 28.73 -4.57
C SER A 206 -17.07 30.20 -4.15
N LYS A 207 -15.93 30.76 -3.74
CA LYS A 207 -15.80 32.17 -3.33
C LYS A 207 -15.39 33.09 -4.48
N ASN A 208 -14.95 32.52 -5.61
CA ASN A 208 -14.36 33.22 -6.74
C ASN A 208 -13.18 34.12 -6.33
N VAL A 209 -12.28 33.57 -5.51
CA VAL A 209 -11.08 34.24 -4.98
C VAL A 209 -9.81 33.55 -5.46
N SER A 210 -8.72 34.29 -5.51
CA SER A 210 -7.40 33.75 -5.85
C SER A 210 -6.69 33.22 -4.60
N ILE A 211 -6.16 32.00 -4.67
CA ILE A 211 -5.45 31.35 -3.56
C ILE A 211 -4.10 30.79 -4.00
N ASN A 212 -3.17 30.74 -3.06
CA ASN A 212 -1.93 29.97 -3.19
C ASN A 212 -2.01 28.75 -2.28
N ILE A 213 -2.02 27.55 -2.86
CA ILE A 213 -2.03 26.29 -2.11
C ILE A 213 -0.59 25.92 -1.77
N HIS A 214 -0.30 25.79 -0.49
CA HIS A 214 0.96 25.31 0.06
C HIS A 214 0.79 23.87 0.54
N THR A 215 1.61 22.97 0.00
CA THR A 215 1.67 21.57 0.41
C THR A 215 3.14 21.13 0.50
N ASP A 216 3.46 20.27 1.47
CA ASP A 216 4.77 19.62 1.55
C ASP A 216 4.82 18.29 0.77
N SER A 217 3.70 17.88 0.18
CA SER A 217 3.51 16.60 -0.48
C SER A 217 4.02 16.61 -1.93
N LEU A 218 5.34 16.43 -2.10
CA LEU A 218 5.96 16.27 -3.43
C LEU A 218 5.30 15.16 -4.26
N SER A 219 4.83 14.10 -3.61
CA SER A 219 4.14 12.99 -4.26
C SER A 219 2.81 13.41 -4.91
N SER A 220 2.04 14.25 -4.23
CA SER A 220 0.76 14.81 -4.71
C SER A 220 1.01 15.78 -5.87
N ILE A 221 2.00 16.68 -5.73
CA ILE A 221 2.41 17.59 -6.81
C ILE A 221 2.83 16.80 -8.05
N ALA A 222 3.67 15.78 -7.89
CA ALA A 222 4.13 14.94 -8.99
C ALA A 222 2.97 14.18 -9.66
N ALA A 223 1.99 13.71 -8.89
CA ALA A 223 0.81 13.03 -9.42
C ALA A 223 -0.06 13.95 -10.28
N ILE A 224 -0.26 15.21 -9.86
CA ILE A 224 -1.02 16.22 -10.59
C ILE A 224 -0.29 16.63 -11.88
N LYS A 225 1.03 16.86 -11.80
CA LYS A 225 1.85 17.22 -12.97
C LYS A 225 2.04 16.05 -13.95
N SER A 226 1.87 14.80 -13.50
CA SER A 226 2.07 13.61 -14.32
C SER A 226 1.03 13.42 -15.42
N ALA A 227 1.47 13.33 -16.67
CA ALA A 227 0.63 13.00 -17.82
C ALA A 227 0.20 11.53 -17.90
N SER A 228 0.78 10.66 -17.08
CA SER A 228 0.55 9.20 -17.10
C SER A 228 -0.23 8.69 -15.89
N ALA A 229 -0.80 9.58 -15.09
CA ALA A 229 -1.67 9.21 -13.96
C ALA A 229 -2.81 8.31 -14.45
N ARG A 230 -2.91 7.09 -13.89
CA ARG A 230 -3.95 6.12 -14.26
C ARG A 230 -5.15 6.16 -13.31
N SER A 231 -4.98 6.64 -12.08
CA SER A 231 -6.05 6.73 -11.09
C SER A 231 -7.18 7.65 -11.57
N SER A 232 -8.43 7.18 -11.48
CA SER A 232 -9.61 7.99 -11.82
C SER A 232 -9.77 9.15 -10.85
N PHE A 233 -9.54 8.90 -9.56
CA PHE A 233 -9.52 9.91 -8.51
C PHE A 233 -8.56 11.07 -8.84
N VAL A 234 -7.29 10.76 -9.17
CA VAL A 234 -6.30 11.78 -9.52
C VAL A 234 -6.69 12.55 -10.79
N ASN A 235 -7.18 11.85 -11.81
CA ASN A 235 -7.55 12.52 -13.07
C ASN A 235 -8.77 13.42 -12.96
N ASN A 236 -9.78 13.04 -12.16
CA ASN A 236 -10.94 13.90 -11.90
C ASN A 236 -10.51 15.18 -11.21
N MET A 237 -9.67 15.07 -10.18
CA MET A 237 -9.10 16.23 -9.49
C MET A 237 -8.28 17.13 -10.44
N LYS A 238 -7.45 16.53 -11.30
CA LYS A 238 -6.70 17.29 -12.32
C LYS A 238 -7.63 18.07 -13.24
N GLN A 239 -8.72 17.48 -13.70
CA GLN A 239 -9.69 18.15 -14.55
C GLN A 239 -10.33 19.34 -13.84
N ASP A 240 -10.65 19.21 -12.55
CA ASP A 240 -11.21 20.30 -11.77
C ASP A 240 -10.20 21.43 -11.57
N LEU A 241 -8.96 21.09 -11.21
CA LEU A 241 -7.87 22.07 -11.08
C LEU A 241 -7.62 22.84 -12.39
N VAL A 242 -7.69 22.19 -13.54
CA VAL A 242 -7.52 22.85 -14.84
C VAL A 242 -8.61 23.88 -15.11
N LYS A 243 -9.85 23.64 -14.69
CA LYS A 243 -10.96 24.60 -14.87
C LYS A 243 -10.72 25.90 -14.09
N ILE A 244 -10.11 25.79 -12.92
CA ILE A 244 -9.91 26.91 -11.99
C ILE A 244 -8.45 27.38 -11.92
N LYS A 245 -7.61 26.99 -12.89
CA LYS A 245 -6.18 27.32 -12.95
C LYS A 245 -5.84 28.83 -12.88
N HIS A 246 -6.82 29.69 -13.12
CA HIS A 246 -6.69 31.14 -13.05
C HIS A 246 -6.87 31.69 -11.63
N LEU A 247 -7.42 30.88 -10.71
CA LEU A 247 -7.65 31.21 -9.30
C LEU A 247 -6.67 30.51 -8.37
N VAL A 248 -6.00 29.44 -8.80
CA VAL A 248 -5.23 28.58 -7.90
C VAL A 248 -3.78 28.49 -8.36
N ASP A 249 -2.88 28.90 -7.48
CA ASP A 249 -1.46 28.60 -7.54
C ASP A 249 -1.12 27.43 -6.61
N LEU A 250 -0.01 26.73 -6.89
CA LEU A 250 0.46 25.59 -6.12
C LEU A 250 1.96 25.70 -5.84
N SER A 251 2.27 25.90 -4.56
CA SER A 251 3.62 26.05 -4.04
C SER A 251 4.00 24.85 -3.16
N TRP A 252 5.23 24.35 -3.35
CA TRP A 252 5.80 23.39 -2.42
C TRP A 252 6.48 24.11 -1.25
N VAL A 253 6.18 23.69 -0.03
CA VAL A 253 6.77 24.27 1.18
C VAL A 253 7.29 23.20 2.11
N LYS A 254 8.24 23.57 2.98
CA LYS A 254 8.74 22.68 4.04
C LYS A 254 9.08 23.48 5.29
N GLY A 255 8.50 23.10 6.42
CA GLY A 255 8.89 23.62 7.74
C GLY A 255 8.56 25.11 7.96
N ILE A 256 7.33 25.52 7.63
CA ILE A 256 6.81 26.86 7.92
C ILE A 256 5.57 26.77 8.82
N GLN A 257 5.29 27.83 9.57
CA GLN A 257 4.22 27.88 10.58
C GLN A 257 2.84 27.45 10.04
N GLY A 258 2.49 27.87 8.81
CA GLY A 258 1.23 27.45 8.19
C GLY A 258 1.16 25.95 7.90
N ASN A 259 2.28 25.33 7.52
CA ASN A 259 2.36 23.88 7.29
C ASN A 259 2.24 23.11 8.61
N GLU A 260 2.85 23.60 9.68
CA GLU A 260 2.72 23.00 11.02
C GLU A 260 1.28 23.08 11.53
N LEU A 261 0.58 24.19 11.28
CA LEU A 261 -0.84 24.32 11.58
C LEU A 261 -1.66 23.28 10.78
N ALA A 262 -1.41 23.15 9.48
CA ALA A 262 -2.12 22.17 8.64
C ALA A 262 -1.90 20.73 9.14
N ASP A 263 -0.68 20.36 9.52
CA ASP A 263 -0.38 19.04 10.09
C ASP A 263 -1.11 18.79 11.41
N GLN A 264 -1.15 19.77 12.30
CA GLN A 264 -1.93 19.67 13.54
C GLN A 264 -3.43 19.48 13.24
N GLN A 265 -3.99 20.26 12.31
CA GLN A 265 -5.40 20.15 11.94
C GLN A 265 -5.70 18.83 11.22
N ALA A 266 -4.79 18.33 10.37
CA ALA A 266 -4.96 17.05 9.67
C ALA A 266 -4.95 15.87 10.64
N LYS A 267 -4.11 15.92 11.68
CA LYS A 267 -4.13 14.95 12.79
C LYS A 267 -5.45 15.02 13.56
N LEU A 268 -5.93 16.21 13.89
CA LEU A 268 -7.25 16.38 14.53
C LEU A 268 -8.38 15.83 13.65
N ALA A 269 -8.32 16.07 12.34
CA ALA A 269 -9.32 15.63 11.37
C ALA A 269 -9.52 14.11 11.34
N THR A 270 -8.51 13.32 11.72
CA THR A 270 -8.65 11.85 11.85
C THR A 270 -9.72 11.44 12.88
N THR A 271 -10.01 12.29 13.87
CA THR A 271 -10.95 12.01 14.95
C THR A 271 -12.19 12.89 14.93
N THR A 272 -12.04 14.19 14.68
CA THR A 272 -13.11 15.19 14.78
C THR A 272 -13.57 15.75 13.43
N GLY A 273 -12.93 15.34 12.33
CA GLY A 273 -13.26 15.84 11.00
C GLY A 273 -14.63 15.38 10.51
N VAL A 274 -15.21 16.15 9.58
CA VAL A 274 -16.46 15.78 8.93
C VAL A 274 -16.24 14.54 8.05
N ASP A 275 -17.08 13.52 8.20
CA ASP A 275 -17.01 12.29 7.41
C ASP A 275 -17.10 12.58 5.90
N THR A 276 -16.06 12.21 5.17
CA THR A 276 -15.95 12.35 3.71
C THR A 276 -15.63 11.00 3.10
N ILE A 277 -16.30 10.69 1.99
CA ILE A 277 -16.15 9.41 1.29
C ILE A 277 -15.41 9.66 -0.01
N ILE A 278 -14.27 8.99 -0.16
CA ILE A 278 -13.53 8.90 -1.42
C ILE A 278 -13.25 7.42 -1.74
N PRO A 279 -13.06 7.04 -3.02
CA PRO A 279 -12.81 5.65 -3.39
C PRO A 279 -11.56 5.09 -2.72
N ALA A 280 -11.57 3.80 -2.40
CA ALA A 280 -10.43 3.13 -1.79
C ALA A 280 -9.27 2.99 -2.80
N PRO A 281 -8.02 3.21 -2.36
CA PRO A 281 -6.87 3.18 -3.25
C PRO A 281 -6.44 1.73 -3.53
N ARG A 282 -5.71 1.51 -4.62
CA ARG A 282 -5.11 0.19 -4.92
C ARG A 282 -4.18 -0.33 -3.84
N SER A 283 -3.52 0.57 -3.11
CA SER A 283 -2.67 0.22 -1.97
C SER A 283 -3.47 -0.46 -0.86
N TYR A 284 -4.76 -0.14 -0.70
CA TYR A 284 -5.64 -0.80 0.27
C TYR A 284 -5.87 -2.27 -0.09
N VAL A 285 -6.21 -2.55 -1.34
CA VAL A 285 -6.37 -3.93 -1.85
C VAL A 285 -5.09 -4.72 -1.63
N LYS A 286 -3.93 -4.14 -2.01
CA LYS A 286 -2.62 -4.78 -1.78
C LYS A 286 -2.39 -5.09 -0.29
N ARG A 287 -2.76 -4.17 0.60
CA ARG A 287 -2.62 -4.36 2.05
C ARG A 287 -3.52 -5.47 2.59
N ILE A 288 -4.78 -5.55 2.16
CA ILE A 288 -5.69 -6.64 2.54
C ILE A 288 -5.14 -7.98 2.05
N LEU A 289 -4.77 -8.06 0.77
CA LEU A 289 -4.27 -9.29 0.18
C LEU A 289 -2.99 -9.77 0.84
N ASN A 290 -2.09 -8.86 1.23
CA ASN A 290 -0.92 -9.21 2.03
C ASN A 290 -1.30 -9.77 3.41
N LYS A 291 -2.29 -9.17 4.11
CA LYS A 291 -2.79 -9.70 5.38
C LYS A 291 -3.38 -11.12 5.21
N LEU A 292 -4.16 -11.34 4.16
CA LEU A 292 -4.72 -12.66 3.83
C LEU A 292 -3.65 -13.69 3.49
N MET A 293 -2.66 -13.30 2.68
CA MET A 293 -1.51 -14.15 2.33
C MET A 293 -0.74 -14.59 3.58
N ILE A 294 -0.48 -13.67 4.51
CA ILE A 294 0.19 -13.99 5.78
C ILE A 294 -0.69 -14.90 6.64
N LYS A 295 -2.01 -14.67 6.69
CA LYS A 295 -2.94 -15.53 7.42
C LYS A 295 -2.96 -16.95 6.86
N GLU A 296 -3.12 -17.11 5.54
CA GLU A 296 -3.13 -18.41 4.87
C GLU A 296 -1.81 -19.15 5.08
N TRP A 297 -0.68 -18.43 5.03
CA TRP A 297 0.63 -19.01 5.35
C TRP A 297 0.71 -19.49 6.81
N ASN A 298 0.21 -18.71 7.77
CA ASN A 298 0.17 -19.10 9.18
C ASN A 298 -0.76 -20.31 9.42
N ASP A 299 -1.89 -20.40 8.72
CA ASP A 299 -2.84 -21.51 8.85
C ASP A 299 -2.23 -22.81 8.28
N TYR A 300 -1.56 -22.72 7.12
CA TYR A 300 -0.80 -23.81 6.53
C TYR A 300 0.25 -24.36 7.51
N TRP A 301 0.94 -23.48 8.23
CA TRP A 301 1.91 -23.87 9.25
C TRP A 301 1.28 -24.62 10.44
N ARG A 302 0.18 -24.09 10.99
CA ARG A 302 -0.47 -24.70 12.17
C ARG A 302 -0.95 -26.12 11.91
N GLN A 303 -1.44 -26.39 10.70
CA GLN A 303 -1.89 -27.74 10.32
C GLN A 303 -0.75 -28.76 10.36
N TYR A 304 0.48 -28.35 10.03
CA TYR A 304 1.65 -29.24 10.05
C TYR A 304 2.09 -29.65 11.47
N ASN A 305 1.99 -28.73 12.43
CA ASN A 305 2.30 -29.00 13.84
C ASN A 305 1.23 -29.84 14.54
N SER A 306 0.03 -29.98 13.95
CA SER A 306 -1.08 -30.75 14.52
C SER A 306 -1.00 -32.24 14.17
N THR A 307 -0.13 -32.61 13.23
CA THR A 307 0.03 -33.97 12.68
C THR A 307 1.38 -34.61 13.03
N SER A 308 2.16 -33.99 13.92
CA SER A 308 3.45 -34.50 14.41
C SER A 308 3.33 -35.04 15.82
#